data_AF-A0A916CQV0-F1
#
_entry.id   AF-A0A916CQV0-F1
#
_cell.length_a   1.000
_cell.length_b   1.000
_cell.length_c   1.000
_cell.angle_alpha   90.00
_cell.angle_beta   90.00
_cell.angle_gamma   90.00
#
_symmetry.space_group_name_H-M   'P 1'
#
loop_
_entity.id
_entity.type
_entity.pdbx_description
1 polymer ?
#
loop_
_entity_poly.entity_id
_entity_poly.type
_entity_poly.pdbx_seq_one_letter_code
_entity_poly.pdbx_strand_id
1 'polypeptide(L)'
;MKLPLLILHRAFSALDPYTEAERAQILGRAASRHGPPVWLAVLVGLALTVVCGHFAGSMMGLERPEALRELAPYTASAGVVLLLGLVFRDIWLAIAVRKELRDAHCHRCGENLIGLPFVAGRVGCPRCGARSHLLSPPLPDGNVLARRMVHAACPNCHQPFGPFHPGRHPVKCARCGAVCEVSELGEAVPS
;
A
#
# COMPACT_ATOMS: atom_id res chain seq x y z
N MET A 1 5.81 -4.59 20.12
CA MET A 1 7.07 -4.10 19.52
C MET A 1 6.78 -3.65 18.10
N LYS A 2 6.96 -2.35 17.80
CA LYS A 2 6.90 -1.84 16.42
C LYS A 2 8.18 -2.34 15.73
N LEU A 3 8.08 -3.11 14.65
CA LEU A 3 9.27 -3.39 13.84
C LEU A 3 9.88 -2.05 13.39
N PRO A 4 11.21 -1.95 13.29
CA PRO A 4 11.85 -0.77 12.75
C PRO A 4 11.42 -0.60 11.29
N LEU A 5 10.38 0.22 11.08
CA LEU A 5 9.83 0.59 9.77
C LEU A 5 10.93 1.08 8.80
N LEU A 6 12.02 1.61 9.37
CA LEU A 6 13.24 2.02 8.68
C LEU A 6 13.85 0.95 7.76
N ILE A 7 13.77 -0.34 8.09
CA ILE A 7 14.31 -1.40 7.22
C ILE A 7 13.35 -1.70 6.05
N LEU A 8 12.03 -1.61 6.30
CA LEU A 8 11.04 -1.81 5.24
C LEU A 8 11.11 -0.70 4.19
N HIS A 9 11.45 0.54 4.56
CA HIS A 9 11.53 1.65 3.59
C HIS A 9 12.50 1.39 2.45
N ARG A 10 13.65 0.72 2.68
CA ARG A 10 14.57 0.35 1.60
C ARG A 10 14.07 -0.80 0.73
N ALA A 11 13.21 -1.67 1.25
CA ALA A 11 12.72 -2.83 0.52
C ALA A 11 11.67 -2.46 -0.54
N PHE A 12 11.08 -1.26 -0.46
CA PHE A 12 10.00 -0.81 -1.33
C PHE A 12 10.29 0.58 -1.91
N SER A 13 11.24 0.65 -2.84
CA SER A 13 11.47 1.89 -3.61
C SER A 13 10.23 2.39 -4.35
N ALA A 14 9.28 1.50 -4.65
CA ALA A 14 7.97 1.85 -5.19
C ALA A 14 7.13 2.76 -4.25
N LEU A 15 7.47 2.83 -2.96
CA LEU A 15 6.83 3.69 -1.98
C LEU A 15 7.59 5.01 -1.76
N ASP A 16 8.76 5.22 -2.37
CA ASP A 16 9.54 6.46 -2.24
C ASP A 16 8.78 7.76 -2.61
N PRO A 17 7.83 7.75 -3.58
CA PRO A 17 7.05 8.96 -3.90
C PRO A 17 6.06 9.38 -2.80
N TYR A 18 5.80 8.54 -1.81
CA TYR A 18 4.75 8.77 -0.81
C TYR A 18 5.32 9.29 0.51
N THR A 19 4.55 10.14 1.18
CA THR A 19 4.86 10.64 2.52
C THR A 19 4.86 9.50 3.55
N GLU A 20 5.51 9.71 4.70
CA GLU A 20 5.57 8.69 5.77
C GLU A 20 4.18 8.31 6.31
N ALA A 21 3.26 9.27 6.43
CA ALA A 21 1.88 9.02 6.83
C ALA A 21 1.13 8.14 5.82
N GLU A 22 1.26 8.45 4.52
CA GLU A 22 0.65 7.65 3.44
C GLU A 22 1.24 6.24 3.41
N ARG A 23 2.57 6.09 3.54
CA ARG A 23 3.23 4.79 3.60
C ARG A 23 2.72 3.94 4.77
N ALA A 24 2.62 4.51 5.96
CA ALA A 24 2.09 3.81 7.13
C ALA A 24 0.63 3.37 6.90
N GLN A 25 -0.17 4.19 6.23
CA GLN A 25 -1.57 3.89 5.93
C GLN A 25 -1.72 2.80 4.85
N ILE A 26 -0.90 2.82 3.80
CA ILE A 26 -0.84 1.78 2.75
C ILE A 26 -0.44 0.45 3.39
N LEU A 27 0.62 0.44 4.19
CA LEU A 27 1.09 -0.76 4.90
C LEU A 27 0.03 -1.32 5.85
N GLY A 28 -0.64 -0.46 6.62
CA GLY A 28 -1.73 -0.86 7.53
C GLY A 28 -2.91 -1.51 6.81
N ARG A 29 -3.29 -0.98 5.63
CA ARG A 29 -4.35 -1.56 4.79
C ARG A 29 -3.95 -2.88 4.15
N ALA A 30 -2.74 -2.96 3.60
CA ALA A 30 -2.22 -4.19 3.01
C ALA A 30 -2.16 -5.30 4.07
N ALA A 31 -1.72 -4.96 5.29
CA ALA A 31 -1.67 -5.88 6.41
C ALA A 31 -3.07 -6.33 6.89
N SER A 32 -4.10 -5.48 6.87
CA SER A 32 -5.44 -5.86 7.32
C SER A 32 -6.22 -6.68 6.28
N ARG A 33 -6.02 -6.41 4.98
CA ARG A 33 -6.71 -7.12 3.89
C ARG A 33 -6.07 -8.43 3.46
N HIS A 34 -4.76 -8.39 3.32
CA HIS A 34 -3.98 -9.48 2.77
C HIS A 34 -3.03 -10.06 3.81
N GLY A 35 -3.18 -9.64 5.07
CA GLY A 35 -2.48 -10.24 6.18
C GLY A 35 -2.66 -11.75 6.11
N PRO A 36 -1.58 -12.52 5.85
CA PRO A 36 -1.64 -13.92 6.19
C PRO A 36 -1.88 -13.93 7.70
N PRO A 37 -2.52 -14.94 8.26
CA PRO A 37 -2.52 -15.05 9.70
C PRO A 37 -1.07 -15.38 10.09
N VAL A 38 -0.23 -14.36 10.24
CA VAL A 38 1.17 -14.45 10.67
C VAL A 38 1.21 -15.14 12.02
N TRP A 39 0.18 -14.88 12.83
CA TRP A 39 -0.10 -15.62 14.05
C TRP A 39 -0.26 -17.13 13.78
N LEU A 40 -0.87 -17.57 12.68
CA LEU A 40 -0.98 -19.00 12.32
C LEU A 40 0.40 -19.59 11.99
N ALA A 41 1.24 -18.90 11.23
CA ALA A 41 2.59 -19.39 10.93
C ALA A 41 3.44 -19.51 12.20
N VAL A 42 3.33 -18.53 13.11
CA VAL A 42 3.99 -18.56 14.42
C VAL A 42 3.42 -19.65 15.31
N LEU A 43 2.10 -19.82 15.36
CA LEU A 43 1.44 -20.88 16.15
C LEU A 43 1.79 -22.26 15.62
N VAL A 44 1.82 -22.47 14.30
CA VAL A 44 2.22 -23.73 13.67
C VAL A 44 3.69 -24.03 14.00
N GLY A 45 4.58 -23.05 13.87
CA GLY A 45 5.99 -23.22 14.24
C GLY A 45 6.18 -23.56 15.72
N LEU A 46 5.47 -22.86 16.61
CA LEU A 46 5.52 -23.11 18.05
C LEU A 46 4.97 -24.50 18.39
N ALA A 47 3.82 -24.88 17.82
CA ALA A 47 3.19 -26.18 18.02
C ALA A 47 4.10 -27.32 17.54
N LEU A 48 4.72 -27.18 16.36
CA LEU A 48 5.69 -28.16 15.87
C LEU A 48 6.89 -28.30 16.82
N THR A 49 7.40 -27.20 17.34
CA THR A 49 8.53 -27.22 18.28
C THR A 49 8.17 -27.97 19.57
N VAL A 50 6.99 -27.69 20.13
CA VAL A 50 6.50 -28.37 21.34
C VAL A 50 6.29 -29.86 21.10
N VAL A 51 5.65 -30.23 19.98
CA VAL A 51 5.39 -31.64 19.63
C VAL A 51 6.71 -32.39 19.41
N CYS A 52 7.64 -31.83 18.64
CA CYS A 52 8.94 -32.44 18.39
C CYS A 52 9.77 -32.57 19.67
N GLY A 53 9.78 -31.54 20.52
CA GLY A 53 10.48 -31.56 21.81
C GLY A 53 9.91 -32.60 22.77
N HIS A 54 8.58 -32.71 22.85
CA HIS A 54 7.92 -33.69 23.72
C HIS A 54 8.16 -35.13 23.23
N PHE A 55 8.10 -35.36 21.92
CA PHE A 55 8.38 -36.67 21.32
C PHE A 55 9.83 -37.09 21.54
N ALA A 56 10.78 -36.17 21.33
CA ALA A 56 12.19 -36.43 21.59
C ALA A 56 12.48 -36.74 23.06
N GLY A 57 11.95 -35.95 23.99
CA GLY A 57 12.13 -36.16 25.42
C GLY A 57 11.54 -37.48 25.91
N SER A 58 10.39 -37.87 25.35
CA SER A 58 9.73 -39.14 25.68
C SER A 58 10.52 -40.35 25.19
N MET A 59 11.19 -40.25 24.04
CA MET A 59 12.02 -41.33 23.49
C MET A 59 13.36 -41.48 24.23
N MET A 60 13.87 -40.42 24.87
CA MET A 60 15.21 -40.39 25.45
C MET A 60 15.28 -40.64 26.97
N GLY A 61 14.14 -40.71 27.69
CA GLY A 61 14.13 -41.10 29.12
C GLY A 61 14.97 -40.19 30.01
N LEU A 62 14.84 -38.87 29.82
CA LEU A 62 15.76 -37.87 30.37
C LEU A 62 15.49 -37.57 31.87
N GLU A 63 16.14 -38.31 32.77
CA GLU A 63 16.28 -37.95 34.19
C GLU A 63 17.64 -37.29 34.52
N ARG A 64 18.53 -37.10 33.53
CA ARG A 64 19.94 -36.70 33.77
C ARG A 64 20.28 -35.27 33.31
N PRO A 65 21.22 -34.59 33.99
CA PRO A 65 21.65 -33.22 33.65
C PRO A 65 22.35 -33.09 32.28
N GLU A 66 22.73 -34.20 31.64
CA GLU A 66 23.22 -34.20 30.26
C GLU A 66 22.15 -33.80 29.23
N ALA A 67 20.87 -33.85 29.63
CA ALA A 67 19.71 -33.44 28.83
C ALA A 67 19.82 -32.01 28.25
N LEU A 68 20.52 -31.09 28.93
CA LEU A 68 20.70 -29.72 28.46
C LEU A 68 21.52 -29.63 27.16
N ARG A 69 22.51 -30.52 26.98
CA ARG A 69 23.29 -30.60 25.74
C ARG A 69 22.46 -31.18 24.60
N GLU A 70 21.56 -32.12 24.92
CA GLU A 70 20.66 -32.71 23.93
C GLU A 70 19.49 -31.78 23.54
N LEU A 71 19.13 -30.81 24.39
CA LEU A 71 18.13 -29.79 24.07
C LEU A 71 18.63 -28.68 23.13
N ALA A 72 19.95 -28.48 23.03
CA ALA A 72 20.57 -27.43 22.19
C ALA A 72 20.14 -27.45 20.71
N PRO A 73 20.08 -28.59 20.00
CA PRO A 73 19.59 -28.62 18.62
C PRO A 73 18.12 -28.22 18.49
N TYR A 74 17.28 -28.54 19.47
CA TYR A 74 15.85 -28.21 19.43
C TYR A 74 15.63 -26.70 19.60
N THR A 75 16.35 -26.05 20.52
CA THR A 75 16.26 -24.59 20.69
C THR A 75 16.82 -23.85 19.47
N ALA A 76 17.90 -24.35 18.86
CA ALA A 76 18.42 -23.82 17.61
C ALA A 76 17.39 -23.96 16.47
N SER A 77 16.74 -25.12 16.33
CA SER A 77 15.71 -25.35 15.32
C SER A 77 14.49 -24.45 15.49
N ALA A 78 14.06 -24.20 16.74
CA ALA A 78 12.98 -23.27 17.07
C ALA A 78 13.33 -21.84 16.62
N GLY A 79 14.58 -21.42 16.86
CA GLY A 79 15.10 -20.14 16.39
C GLY A 79 15.05 -20.01 14.86
N VAL A 80 15.46 -21.05 14.14
CA VAL A 80 15.41 -21.08 12.67
C VAL A 80 13.98 -20.99 12.14
N VAL A 81 13.04 -21.74 12.74
CA VAL A 81 11.61 -21.70 12.35
C VAL A 81 11.02 -20.31 12.59
N LEU A 82 11.34 -19.67 13.72
CA LEU A 82 10.90 -18.32 14.01
C LEU A 82 11.44 -17.31 13.00
N LEU A 83 12.73 -17.39 12.66
CA LEU A 83 13.37 -16.53 11.65
C LEU A 83 12.74 -16.72 10.26
N LEU A 84 12.51 -17.96 9.83
CA LEU A 84 11.83 -18.26 8.57
C LEU A 84 10.40 -17.70 8.55
N GLY A 85 9.66 -17.79 9.66
CA GLY A 85 8.33 -17.20 9.79
C GLY A 85 8.33 -15.68 9.62
N LEU A 86 9.34 -14.99 10.17
CA LEU A 86 9.51 -13.54 9.99
C LEU A 86 9.86 -13.18 8.54
N VAL A 87 10.75 -13.92 7.89
CA VAL A 87 11.11 -13.70 6.48
C VAL A 87 9.89 -13.93 5.57
N PHE A 88 9.14 -15.01 5.80
CA PHE A 88 7.95 -15.33 5.01
C PHE A 88 6.88 -14.25 5.16
N ARG A 89 6.67 -13.74 6.38
CA ARG A 89 5.78 -12.60 6.63
C ARG A 89 6.17 -11.40 5.77
N ASP A 90 7.46 -11.05 5.74
CA ASP A 90 7.94 -9.85 5.06
C ASP A 90 7.83 -10.02 3.52
N ILE A 91 8.15 -11.21 2.98
CA ILE A 91 7.93 -11.54 1.56
C ILE A 91 6.45 -11.45 1.20
N TRP A 92 5.58 -11.99 2.04
CA TRP A 92 4.15 -11.96 1.78
C TRP A 92 3.60 -10.53 1.80
N LEU A 93 4.00 -9.74 2.78
CA LEU A 93 3.64 -8.33 2.85
C LEU A 93 4.14 -7.56 1.61
N ALA A 94 5.31 -7.92 1.10
CA ALA A 94 5.82 -7.36 -0.15
C ALA A 94 4.95 -7.68 -1.36
N ILE A 95 4.50 -8.93 -1.48
CA ILE A 95 3.60 -9.37 -2.54
C ILE A 95 2.25 -8.66 -2.43
N ALA A 96 1.69 -8.56 -1.22
CA ALA A 96 0.43 -7.88 -0.94
C ALA A 96 0.49 -6.39 -1.32
N VAL A 97 1.55 -5.68 -0.93
CA VAL A 97 1.76 -4.27 -1.28
C VAL A 97 1.90 -4.10 -2.80
N ARG A 98 2.70 -4.96 -3.47
CA ARG A 98 2.83 -4.91 -4.93
C ARG A 98 1.52 -5.17 -5.65
N LYS A 99 0.69 -6.06 -5.11
CA LYS A 99 -0.65 -6.33 -5.65
C LYS A 99 -1.54 -5.11 -5.54
N GLU A 100 -1.63 -4.49 -4.36
CA GLU A 100 -2.46 -3.29 -4.21
C GLU A 100 -1.93 -2.09 -5.02
N LEU A 101 -0.60 -1.94 -5.13
CA LEU A 101 -0.03 -0.93 -6.02
C LEU A 101 -0.43 -1.20 -7.48
N ARG A 102 -0.38 -2.45 -7.94
CA ARG A 102 -0.77 -2.82 -9.31
C ARG A 102 -2.25 -2.59 -9.57
N ASP A 103 -3.10 -2.95 -8.61
CA ASP A 103 -4.55 -2.78 -8.70
C ASP A 103 -4.94 -1.29 -8.68
N ALA A 104 -4.08 -0.44 -8.11
CA ALA A 104 -4.24 1.00 -8.14
C ALA A 104 -3.75 1.67 -9.44
N HIS A 105 -3.35 0.91 -10.48
CA HIS A 105 -3.05 1.48 -11.80
C HIS A 105 -4.23 1.29 -12.77
N CYS A 106 -4.37 2.22 -13.71
CA CYS A 106 -5.32 2.07 -14.80
C CYS A 106 -4.89 0.92 -15.73
N HIS A 107 -5.72 -0.12 -15.86
CA HIS A 107 -5.50 -1.25 -16.76
C HIS A 107 -5.34 -0.85 -18.23
N ARG A 108 -5.82 0.34 -18.64
CA ARG A 108 -5.79 0.79 -20.04
C ARG A 108 -4.54 1.58 -20.39
N CYS A 109 -4.11 2.50 -19.53
CA CYS A 109 -3.00 3.41 -19.83
C CYS A 109 -1.85 3.38 -18.81
N GLY A 110 -1.95 2.55 -17.76
CA GLY A 110 -0.93 2.42 -16.72
C GLY A 110 -0.80 3.65 -15.81
N GLU A 111 -1.74 4.59 -15.84
CA GLU A 111 -1.70 5.77 -14.96
C GLU A 111 -1.95 5.36 -13.51
N ASN A 112 -1.19 5.90 -12.56
CA ASN A 112 -1.40 5.66 -11.14
C ASN A 112 -2.70 6.35 -10.69
N LEU A 113 -3.61 5.60 -10.08
CA LEU A 113 -4.91 6.07 -9.61
C LEU A 113 -4.94 6.36 -8.10
N ILE A 114 -3.80 6.21 -7.40
CA ILE A 114 -3.69 6.49 -5.97
C ILE A 114 -3.91 7.98 -5.71
N GLY A 115 -4.75 8.30 -4.73
CA GLY A 115 -5.06 9.68 -4.33
C GLY A 115 -6.15 10.36 -5.18
N LEU A 116 -6.71 9.68 -6.19
CA LEU A 116 -7.85 10.22 -6.93
C LEU A 116 -9.16 10.07 -6.13
N PRO A 117 -10.12 11.00 -6.33
CA PRO A 117 -11.39 10.96 -5.61
C PRO A 117 -12.18 9.71 -5.99
N PHE A 118 -12.71 9.03 -4.96
CA PHE A 118 -13.61 7.89 -5.13
C PHE A 118 -15.04 8.40 -5.28
N VAL A 119 -15.69 8.09 -6.40
CA VAL A 119 -17.09 8.42 -6.59
C VAL A 119 -17.87 7.13 -6.83
N ALA A 120 -18.76 6.79 -5.91
CA ALA A 120 -19.66 5.64 -6.00
C ALA A 120 -18.96 4.28 -6.31
N GLY A 121 -17.86 3.96 -5.61
CA GLY A 121 -17.20 2.66 -5.81
C GLY A 121 -16.25 2.58 -7.00
N ARG A 122 -16.00 3.70 -7.69
CA ARG A 122 -15.20 3.74 -8.92
C ARG A 122 -14.21 4.91 -8.90
N VAL A 123 -13.08 4.71 -9.56
CA VAL A 123 -12.12 5.77 -9.90
C VAL A 123 -12.07 5.93 -11.40
N GLY A 124 -12.26 7.16 -11.88
CA GLY A 124 -12.05 7.52 -13.28
C GLY A 124 -10.58 7.81 -13.52
N CYS A 125 -9.98 7.15 -14.51
CA CYS A 125 -8.65 7.49 -14.95
C CYS A 125 -8.68 8.86 -15.67
N PRO A 126 -7.89 9.85 -15.22
CA PRO A 126 -7.92 11.17 -15.81
C PRO A 126 -7.31 11.21 -17.22
N ARG A 127 -6.43 10.25 -17.52
CA ARG A 127 -5.71 10.20 -18.79
C ARG A 127 -6.53 9.62 -19.93
N CYS A 128 -7.31 8.57 -19.68
CA CYS A 128 -8.03 7.83 -20.71
C CYS A 128 -9.55 7.72 -20.48
N GLY A 129 -10.07 8.26 -19.36
CA GLY A 129 -11.48 8.22 -19.01
C GLY A 129 -12.01 6.83 -18.58
N ALA A 130 -11.16 5.79 -18.59
CA ALA A 130 -11.55 4.45 -18.18
C ALA A 130 -11.95 4.44 -16.69
N ARG A 131 -13.03 3.74 -16.36
CA ARG A 131 -13.48 3.57 -14.97
C ARG A 131 -12.93 2.25 -14.44
N SER A 132 -12.15 2.33 -13.37
CA SER A 132 -11.64 1.15 -12.67
C SER A 132 -12.47 0.91 -11.41
N HIS A 133 -12.89 -0.34 -11.21
CA HIS A 133 -13.37 -0.78 -9.91
C HIS A 133 -12.14 -1.04 -9.03
N LEU A 134 -11.86 -0.13 -8.11
CA LEU A 134 -10.93 -0.45 -7.03
C LEU A 134 -11.69 -1.31 -6.03
N LEU A 135 -11.09 -2.43 -5.62
CA LEU A 135 -11.66 -3.25 -4.54
C LEU A 135 -11.72 -2.45 -3.22
N SER A 136 -10.89 -1.42 -3.08
CA SER A 136 -10.68 -0.59 -1.88
C SER A 136 -11.00 0.88 -2.18
N PRO A 137 -11.56 1.62 -1.21
CA PRO A 137 -11.58 3.07 -1.30
C PRO A 137 -10.12 3.57 -1.43
N PRO A 138 -9.84 4.52 -2.33
CA PRO A 138 -8.53 5.17 -2.44
C PRO A 138 -8.17 5.84 -1.12
N LEU A 139 -6.88 6.13 -0.94
CA LEU A 139 -6.45 6.78 0.28
C LEU A 139 -7.16 8.13 0.45
N PRO A 140 -7.84 8.37 1.59
CA PRO A 140 -8.35 9.70 1.87
C PRO A 140 -7.13 10.61 1.96
N ASP A 141 -7.13 11.64 1.12
CA ASP A 141 -6.10 12.68 1.06
C ASP A 141 -4.69 12.19 0.71
N GLY A 142 -4.57 11.41 -0.37
CA GLY A 142 -3.34 11.41 -1.17
C GLY A 142 -3.17 12.75 -1.89
N ASN A 143 -2.87 13.80 -1.14
CA ASN A 143 -2.90 15.21 -1.54
C ASN A 143 -1.85 15.61 -2.60
N VAL A 144 -1.19 14.67 -3.27
CA VAL A 144 -0.15 14.99 -4.25
C VAL A 144 -0.76 15.40 -5.60
N LEU A 145 -1.89 14.81 -6.02
CA LEU A 145 -2.62 15.25 -7.22
C LEU A 145 -3.73 16.26 -6.93
N ALA A 146 -4.35 16.23 -5.75
CA ALA A 146 -5.34 17.22 -5.35
C ALA A 146 -4.71 18.61 -5.12
N ARG A 147 -3.45 18.71 -4.67
CA ARG A 147 -2.74 20.00 -4.60
C ARG A 147 -2.40 20.62 -5.95
N ARG A 148 -2.55 19.88 -7.05
CA ARG A 148 -2.46 20.41 -8.42
C ARG A 148 -3.82 20.57 -9.10
N MET A 149 -4.94 20.29 -8.40
CA MET A 149 -6.25 20.77 -8.84
C MET A 149 -6.32 22.26 -8.49
N VAL A 150 -5.70 23.08 -9.33
CA VAL A 150 -5.81 24.51 -9.16
C VAL A 150 -7.26 24.88 -9.44
N HIS A 151 -7.87 25.56 -8.48
CA HIS A 151 -9.19 26.12 -8.63
C HIS A 151 -9.05 27.36 -9.52
N ALA A 152 -8.83 27.14 -10.81
CA ALA A 152 -8.87 28.24 -11.76
C ALA A 152 -10.32 28.72 -11.86
N ALA A 153 -10.49 30.04 -11.89
CA ALA A 153 -11.77 30.66 -12.20
C ALA A 153 -11.69 31.23 -13.61
N CYS A 154 -12.81 31.21 -14.33
CA CYS A 154 -12.87 31.85 -15.64
C CYS A 154 -12.57 33.36 -15.48
N PRO A 155 -11.62 33.94 -16.24
CA PRO A 155 -11.28 35.35 -16.11
C PRO A 155 -12.44 36.28 -16.50
N ASN A 156 -13.38 35.80 -17.32
CA ASN A 156 -14.49 36.62 -17.82
C ASN A 156 -15.71 36.64 -16.87
N CYS A 157 -15.96 35.57 -16.12
CA CYS A 157 -17.16 35.47 -15.27
C CYS A 157 -16.91 34.99 -13.85
N HIS A 158 -15.63 34.81 -13.47
CA HIS A 158 -15.14 34.36 -12.16
C HIS A 158 -15.78 33.06 -11.63
N GLN A 159 -16.40 32.27 -12.51
CA GLN A 159 -16.96 30.98 -12.10
C GLN A 159 -15.81 29.98 -11.97
N PRO A 160 -15.71 29.24 -10.85
CA PRO A 160 -14.71 28.21 -10.70
C PRO A 160 -14.93 27.13 -11.75
N PHE A 161 -13.86 26.73 -12.42
CA PHE A 161 -13.90 25.49 -13.20
C PHE A 161 -13.99 24.32 -12.21
N GLY A 162 -14.89 23.37 -12.46
CA GLY A 162 -14.91 22.11 -11.70
C GLY A 162 -13.57 21.38 -11.81
N PRO A 163 -13.24 20.43 -10.94
CA PRO A 163 -11.90 19.83 -10.88
C PRO A 163 -11.40 19.38 -12.26
N PHE A 164 -10.33 20.00 -12.76
CA PHE A 164 -9.73 19.74 -14.07
C PHE A 164 -8.23 19.51 -13.91
N HIS A 165 -7.63 18.78 -14.86
CA HIS A 165 -6.19 18.53 -14.88
C HIS A 165 -5.46 19.66 -15.64
N PRO A 166 -4.46 20.32 -15.04
CA PRO A 166 -3.64 21.30 -15.76
C PRO A 166 -2.92 20.62 -16.93
N GLY A 167 -2.86 21.32 -18.07
CA GLY A 167 -2.12 20.87 -19.27
C GLY A 167 -2.92 20.04 -20.29
N ARG A 168 -4.25 19.91 -20.17
CA ARG A 168 -5.07 19.25 -21.21
C ARG A 168 -6.29 20.06 -21.62
N HIS A 169 -6.13 20.66 -22.79
CA HIS A 169 -7.15 21.22 -23.66
C HIS A 169 -7.80 22.53 -23.19
N PRO A 170 -8.19 23.39 -24.14
CA PRO A 170 -9.05 24.53 -23.87
C PRO A 170 -10.30 24.11 -23.10
N VAL A 171 -10.55 24.72 -21.95
CA VAL A 171 -11.75 24.48 -21.14
C VAL A 171 -12.80 25.51 -21.53
N LYS A 172 -13.98 25.05 -21.94
CA LYS A 172 -15.12 25.94 -22.25
C LYS A 172 -15.88 26.24 -20.97
N CYS A 173 -15.99 27.52 -20.59
CA CYS A 173 -16.76 27.94 -19.44
C CYS A 173 -18.24 27.65 -19.65
N ALA A 174 -18.87 26.95 -18.70
CA ALA A 174 -20.29 26.59 -18.77
C ALA A 174 -21.24 27.81 -18.72
N ARG A 175 -20.79 28.94 -18.14
CA ARG A 175 -21.61 30.14 -17.96
C ARG A 175 -21.47 31.14 -19.09
N CYS A 176 -20.25 31.52 -19.47
CA CYS A 176 -20.02 32.54 -20.50
C CYS A 176 -19.63 31.96 -21.86
N GLY A 177 -19.41 30.65 -21.96
CA GLY A 177 -19.01 29.99 -23.20
C GLY A 177 -17.58 30.28 -23.66
N ALA A 178 -16.83 31.11 -22.94
CA ALA A 178 -15.45 31.45 -23.25
C ALA A 178 -14.56 30.22 -23.19
N VAL A 179 -13.60 30.16 -24.10
CA VAL A 179 -12.58 29.12 -24.13
C VAL A 179 -11.37 29.66 -23.35
N CYS A 180 -10.91 28.91 -22.35
CA CYS A 180 -9.79 29.31 -21.50
C CYS A 180 -8.71 28.24 -21.52
N GLU A 181 -7.46 28.66 -21.67
CA GLU A 181 -6.31 27.80 -21.41
C GLU A 181 -5.92 27.96 -19.96
N VAL A 182 -5.75 26.82 -19.26
CA VAL A 182 -5.30 26.84 -17.88
C VAL A 182 -3.83 26.48 -17.83
N SER A 183 -3.01 27.41 -17.33
CA SER A 183 -1.56 27.25 -17.20
C SER A 183 -1.22 26.15 -16.19
N GLU A 184 0.03 25.66 -16.20
CA GLU A 184 0.51 24.71 -15.18
C GLU A 184 0.51 25.30 -13.75
N LEU A 185 0.54 26.63 -13.65
CA LEU A 185 0.37 27.37 -12.40
C LEU A 185 -1.11 27.49 -11.98
N GLY A 186 -2.02 27.10 -12.88
CA GLY A 186 -3.46 27.09 -12.67
C GLY A 186 -4.14 28.45 -12.75
N GLU A 187 -3.51 29.37 -13.46
CA GLU A 187 -4.13 30.60 -13.90
C GLU A 187 -4.84 30.33 -15.23
N ALA A 188 -6.10 30.74 -15.34
CA ALA A 188 -6.84 30.65 -16.59
C ALA A 188 -6.63 31.93 -17.42
N VAL A 189 -6.11 31.77 -18.63
CA VAL A 189 -5.92 32.84 -19.61
C VAL A 189 -6.96 32.66 -20.72
N PRO A 190 -7.61 33.73 -21.21
CA PRO A 190 -8.50 33.62 -22.35
C PRO A 190 -7.69 33.18 -23.59
N SER A 191 -8.21 32.17 -24.29
CA SER A 191 -7.66 31.70 -25.58
C SER A 191 -7.96 32.66 -26.72
#